data_AF-A0A813EKE4-F1
#
_entry.id   AF-A0A813EKE4-F1
#
_cell.length_a   1.000
_cell.length_b   1.000
_cell.length_c   1.000
_cell.angle_alpha   90.00
_cell.angle_beta   90.00
_cell.angle_gamma   90.00
#
_symmetry.space_group_name_H-M   'P 1'
#
loop_
_entity.id
_entity.type
_entity.pdbx_description
1 polymer ?
#
loop_
_entity_poly.entity_id
_entity_poly.type
_entity_poly.pdbx_seq_one_letter_code
_entity_poly.pdbx_strand_id
1 'polypeptide(L)' 'ATADTGSSASSSGARGYASRAAWFYAVARGRVPGVYVIWDECKAQVDYFQGSKYKKFTTKSEADDFIAANR' A
#
# COMPACT_ATOMS: atom_id res chain seq x y z
N ALA A 1 32.77 -12.70 33.51
CA ALA A 1 31.41 -12.13 33.58
C ALA A 1 31.05 -11.69 32.16
N THR A 2 30.43 -12.55 31.36
CA THR A 2 29.01 -12.99 31.35
C THR A 2 28.11 -11.98 30.65
N ALA A 3 27.45 -12.49 29.61
CA ALA A 3 26.16 -12.06 29.06
C ALA A 3 26.12 -10.68 28.37
N ASP A 4 25.28 -10.42 27.38
CA ASP A 4 24.36 -11.19 26.54
C ASP A 4 23.53 -10.10 25.82
N THR A 5 23.16 -10.37 24.58
CA THR A 5 21.90 -9.94 23.93
C THR A 5 21.38 -8.52 24.14
N GLY A 6 21.42 -7.76 23.04
CA GLY A 6 20.68 -6.50 22.89
C GLY A 6 20.19 -6.21 21.46
N SER A 7 20.02 -7.22 20.60
CA SER A 7 19.12 -7.08 19.43
C SER A 7 17.70 -7.42 19.88
N SER A 8 17.21 -6.62 20.81
CA SER A 8 15.96 -6.87 21.51
C SER A 8 14.84 -6.07 20.87
N ALA A 9 13.86 -6.83 20.41
CA ALA A 9 12.50 -6.41 20.15
C ALA A 9 12.34 -5.44 18.96
N SER A 10 11.95 -6.01 17.82
CA SER A 10 10.52 -6.10 17.49
C SER A 10 10.02 -4.80 16.87
N SER A 11 9.92 -4.86 15.55
CA SER A 11 8.63 -4.71 14.89
C SER A 11 7.65 -3.79 15.61
N SER A 12 7.81 -2.48 15.43
CA SER A 12 6.67 -1.56 15.53
C SER A 12 6.98 -0.26 14.80
N GLY A 13 7.39 -0.41 13.55
CA GLY A 13 7.03 0.54 12.51
C GLY A 13 5.56 0.44 12.10
N ALA A 14 4.70 -0.21 12.90
CA ALA A 14 3.25 -0.07 12.80
C ALA A 14 2.80 1.30 13.34
N ARG A 15 3.51 2.37 12.95
CA ARG A 15 3.06 3.74 13.13
C ARG A 15 1.97 3.97 12.10
N GLY A 16 0.72 3.71 12.47
CA GLY A 16 -0.39 4.53 11.94
C GLY A 16 -1.47 3.88 11.08
N TYR A 17 -1.73 2.56 11.15
CA TYR A 17 -2.92 1.99 10.47
C TYR A 17 -4.07 1.59 11.42
N ALA A 18 -3.94 1.85 12.73
CA ALA A 18 -4.89 1.37 13.74
C ALA A 18 -6.05 2.34 14.08
N SER A 19 -6.20 3.51 13.45
CA SER A 19 -7.26 4.43 13.92
C SER A 19 -7.88 5.44 12.94
N ARG A 20 -7.56 5.45 11.64
CA ARG A 20 -8.28 6.31 10.70
C ARG A 20 -8.49 5.61 9.37
N ALA A 21 -9.76 5.41 9.02
CA ALA A 21 -10.31 4.96 7.73
C ALA A 21 -9.27 4.37 6.75
N ALA A 22 -9.20 3.04 6.68
CA ALA A 22 -8.38 2.37 5.68
C ALA A 22 -8.89 2.70 4.27
N TRP A 23 -8.12 3.48 3.51
CA TRP A 23 -8.37 3.72 2.10
C TRP A 23 -7.64 2.66 1.27
N PHE A 24 -8.32 2.13 0.26
CA PHE A 24 -7.77 1.18 -0.69
C PHE A 24 -7.38 1.91 -1.97
N TYR A 25 -6.10 1.91 -2.31
CA TYR A 25 -5.58 2.50 -3.53
C TYR A 25 -5.48 1.42 -4.61
N ALA A 26 -6.38 1.47 -5.57
CA ALA A 26 -6.39 0.59 -6.73
C ALA A 26 -5.48 1.16 -7.82
N VAL A 27 -4.48 0.40 -8.27
CA VAL A 27 -3.62 0.72 -9.41
C VAL A 27 -4.00 -0.19 -10.56
N ALA A 28 -4.68 0.37 -11.56
CA ALA A 28 -5.07 -0.35 -12.76
C ALA A 28 -3.96 -0.33 -13.83
N ARG A 29 -3.27 0.82 -13.96
CA ARG A 29 -2.08 0.95 -14.80
C ARG A 29 -0.94 1.59 -14.02
N GLY A 30 0.18 0.90 -13.99
CA GLY A 30 1.40 1.28 -13.31
C GLY A 30 2.45 0.18 -13.48
N ARG A 31 3.55 0.29 -12.74
CA ARG A 31 4.59 -0.76 -12.73
C ARG A 31 4.06 -2.10 -12.20
N VAL A 32 3.35 -2.04 -11.07
CA VAL A 32 2.75 -3.20 -10.41
C VAL A 32 1.27 -2.90 -10.19
N PRO A 33 0.37 -3.38 -11.07
CA PRO A 33 -1.07 -3.22 -10.87
C PRO A 33 -1.51 -4.06 -9.66
N GLY A 34 -2.45 -3.51 -8.88
CA GLY A 34 -2.88 -4.13 -7.63
C GLY A 34 -3.56 -3.15 -6.69
N VAL A 35 -4.04 -3.67 -5.55
CA VAL A 35 -4.66 -2.86 -4.49
C VAL A 35 -3.67 -2.67 -3.35
N TYR A 36 -3.36 -1.42 -3.04
CA TYR A 36 -2.45 -1.00 -1.98
C TYR A 36 -3.23 -0.33 -0.85
N VAL A 37 -2.84 -0.59 0.39
CA VAL A 37 -3.38 0.12 1.57
C VAL A 37 -2.47 1.28 2.00
N ILE A 38 -1.24 1.29 1.49
CA ILE A 38 -0.21 2.29 1.78
C ILE A 38 -0.06 3.21 0.57
N TRP A 39 -0.25 4.52 0.79
CA TRP A 39 -0.04 5.51 -0.26
C TRP A 39 1.40 5.55 -0.75
N ASP A 40 2.38 5.41 0.15
CA ASP A 40 3.81 5.47 -0.21
C ASP A 40 4.21 4.36 -1.20
N GLU A 41 3.75 3.13 -0.96
CA GLU A 41 3.94 2.01 -1.88
C GLU A 41 3.25 2.25 -3.23
N CYS A 42 2.00 2.73 -3.22
CA CYS A 42 1.26 3.08 -4.42
C CYS A 42 2.00 4.17 -5.23
N LYS A 43 2.42 5.24 -4.56
CA LYS A 43 3.13 6.38 -5.16
C LYS A 43 4.39 5.91 -5.88
N ALA A 44 5.20 5.06 -5.26
CA ALA A 44 6.40 4.50 -5.89
C ALA A 44 6.11 3.75 -7.22
N GLN A 45 4.90 3.20 -7.39
CA GLN A 45 4.49 2.52 -8.62
C GLN A 45 3.91 3.44 -9.71
N VAL A 46 3.35 4.59 -9.32
CA VAL A 46 2.61 5.49 -10.24
C VAL A 46 3.35 6.79 -10.58
N ASP A 47 4.20 7.32 -9.68
CA ASP A 47 4.84 8.65 -9.78
C ASP A 47 5.87 8.73 -10.93
N TYR A 48 6.46 7.58 -11.29
CA TYR A 48 7.41 7.45 -12.41
C TYR A 48 6.86 6.61 -13.58
N PHE A 49 5.53 6.53 -13.72
CA PHE A 49 4.89 5.80 -14.82
C PHE A 49 3.96 6.72 -15.63
N GLN A 50 4.32 6.97 -16.88
CA GLN A 50 3.57 7.84 -17.76
C GLN A 50 2.27 7.16 -18.20
N GLY A 51 1.12 7.79 -17.94
CA GLY A 51 -0.20 7.20 -18.20
C GLY A 51 -0.66 6.22 -17.11
N SER A 52 -0.15 6.37 -15.88
CA SER A 52 -0.66 5.61 -14.74
C SER A 52 -2.14 5.91 -14.48
N LYS A 53 -2.90 4.86 -14.18
CA LYS A 53 -4.31 4.95 -13.78
C LYS A 53 -4.47 4.32 -12.42
N TYR A 54 -4.67 5.16 -11.42
CA TYR A 54 -4.95 4.73 -10.05
C TYR A 54 -6.16 5.49 -9.48
N LYS A 55 -6.85 4.87 -8.52
CA LYS A 55 -8.01 5.46 -7.85
C LYS A 55 -8.10 4.95 -6.42
N LYS A 56 -8.49 5.81 -5.49
CA LYS A 56 -8.73 5.43 -4.09
C LYS A 56 -10.20 5.09 -3.86
N PHE A 57 -10.44 4.05 -3.09
CA PHE A 57 -11.75 3.53 -2.73
C PHE A 57 -11.83 3.31 -1.22
N THR A 58 -13.04 3.28 -0.70
CA THR A 58 -13.32 2.92 0.70
C THR A 58 -13.54 1.41 0.85
N THR A 59 -13.76 0.70 -0.26
CA THR A 59 -13.97 -0.75 -0.28
C THR A 59 -12.97 -1.45 -1.20
N LYS A 60 -12.60 -2.68 -0.85
CA LYS A 60 -11.71 -3.52 -1.67
C LYS A 60 -12.39 -3.97 -2.97
N SER A 61 -13.70 -4.21 -2.94
CA SER A 61 -14.43 -4.69 -4.13
C SER A 61 -14.40 -3.67 -5.26
N GLU A 62 -14.73 -2.40 -4.98
CA GLU A 62 -14.68 -1.35 -6.00
C GLU A 62 -13.25 -1.13 -6.54
N ALA A 63 -12.25 -1.31 -5.68
CA ALA A 63 -10.85 -1.25 -6.09
C ALA A 63 -10.50 -2.36 -7.11
N ASP A 64 -10.95 -3.58 -6.87
CA ASP A 64 -10.71 -4.73 -7.75
C ASP A 64 -11.44 -4.57 -9.10
N ASP A 65 -12.71 -4.19 -9.07
CA ASP A 65 -13.51 -3.89 -10.27
C ASP A 65 -12.87 -2.78 -11.12
N PHE A 66 -12.34 -1.73 -10.48
CA PHE A 66 -11.65 -0.66 -11.20
C PHE A 66 -10.40 -1.16 -11.93
N ILE A 67 -9.63 -2.06 -11.32
CA ILE A 67 -8.45 -2.68 -11.93
C ILE A 67 -8.88 -3.58 -13.08
N ALA A 68 -9.88 -4.43 -12.87
CA ALA A 68 -10.41 -5.32 -13.90
C ALA A 68 -10.98 -4.57 -15.11
N ALA A 69 -11.56 -3.38 -14.89
CA ALA A 69 -12.08 -2.52 -15.94
C ALA A 69 -11.02 -1.65 -16.64
N ASN A 70 -9.87 -1.37 -16.00
CA ASN A 70 -8.84 -0.45 -16.52
C ASN A 70 -7.46 -1.08 -16.78
N ARG A 71 -7.35 -2.41 -16.74
CA ARG A 71 -6.17 -3.19 -17.19
C ARG A 71 -5.78 -2.83 -18.64
#